data_AF-A0A7W3TNX0-F1
#
_entry.id   AF-A0A7W3TNX0-F1
#
_cell.length_a   1.000
_cell.length_b   1.000
_cell.length_c   1.000
_cell.angle_alpha   90.00
_cell.angle_beta   90.00
_cell.angle_gamma   90.00
#
_symmetry.space_group_name_H-M   'P 1'
#
loop_
_entity.id
_entity.type
_entity.pdbx_description
1 polymer ?
#
loop_
_entity_poly.entity_id
_entity_poly.type
_entity_poly.pdbx_seq_one_letter_code
_entity_poly.pdbx_strand_id
1 'polypeptide(L)'
;MSEIILRDFDAVLLERVNRVAEAHGWSQQSAFAQIIEQGLYVCEGELSRSLDDADARALQDAIAAMESVPSDQGFAMIGRVDPDAHPGDAGPDQSIRQDMFDGRDDAASAEKA
;
A
#
# COMPACT_ATOMS: atom_id res chain seq x y z
N MET A 1 -27.10 4.76 -33.48
CA MET A 1 -25.89 4.01 -33.87
C MET A 1 -25.42 4.57 -35.19
N SER A 2 -24.33 5.30 -35.16
CA SER A 2 -23.61 5.71 -36.36
C SER A 2 -22.91 4.48 -36.93
N GLU A 3 -23.16 4.18 -38.21
CA GLU A 3 -22.40 3.17 -38.95
C GLU A 3 -20.99 3.70 -39.16
N ILE A 4 -20.02 3.16 -38.41
CA ILE A 4 -18.61 3.43 -38.69
C ILE A 4 -18.19 2.48 -39.80
N ILE A 5 -18.08 3.01 -41.02
CA ILE A 5 -17.47 2.27 -42.11
C ILE A 5 -15.95 2.34 -41.93
N LEU A 6 -15.37 1.26 -41.38
CA LEU A 6 -13.92 1.06 -41.35
C LEU A 6 -13.42 0.83 -42.78
N ARG A 7 -13.04 1.91 -43.48
CA ARG A 7 -12.27 1.80 -44.73
C ARG A 7 -10.77 1.87 -44.40
N ASP A 8 -10.02 0.97 -45.03
CA ASP A 8 -8.55 0.99 -45.09
C ASP A 8 -7.81 0.73 -43.77
N PHE A 9 -8.24 -0.28 -43.00
CA PHE A 9 -7.42 -0.78 -41.89
C PHE A 9 -6.24 -1.62 -42.40
N ASP A 10 -5.05 -1.32 -41.89
CA ASP A 10 -3.86 -2.10 -42.15
C ASP A 10 -4.06 -3.57 -41.72
N ALA A 11 -3.52 -4.50 -42.53
CA ALA A 11 -3.70 -5.93 -42.33
C ALA A 11 -3.14 -6.42 -41.00
N VAL A 12 -2.03 -5.83 -40.52
CA VAL A 12 -1.43 -6.18 -39.23
C VAL A 12 -2.33 -5.71 -38.08
N LEU A 13 -2.96 -4.54 -38.23
CA LEU A 13 -3.89 -4.05 -37.22
C LEU A 13 -5.15 -4.93 -37.13
N LEU A 14 -5.69 -5.37 -38.28
CA LEU A 14 -6.80 -6.32 -38.33
C LEU A 14 -6.44 -7.66 -37.67
N GLU A 15 -5.26 -8.20 -37.94
CA GLU A 15 -4.79 -9.42 -37.30
C GLU A 15 -4.74 -9.27 -35.77
N ARG A 16 -4.21 -8.15 -35.28
CA ARG A 16 -4.16 -7.85 -33.84
C ARG A 16 -5.56 -7.76 -33.23
N VAL A 17 -6.48 -7.08 -33.89
CA VAL A 17 -7.88 -6.98 -33.43
C VAL A 17 -8.53 -8.36 -33.40
N ASN A 18 -8.30 -9.20 -34.41
CA ASN A 18 -8.84 -10.55 -34.45
C ASN A 18 -8.30 -11.42 -33.30
N ARG A 19 -7.00 -11.35 -32.98
CA ARG A 19 -6.46 -12.08 -31.82
C ARG A 19 -7.11 -11.65 -30.51
N VAL A 20 -7.39 -10.35 -30.34
CA VAL A 20 -8.12 -9.85 -29.16
C VAL A 20 -9.56 -10.36 -29.17
N ALA A 21 -10.23 -10.30 -30.32
CA ALA A 21 -11.59 -10.81 -30.46
C ALA A 21 -11.67 -12.30 -30.10
N GLU A 22 -10.76 -13.12 -30.61
CA GLU A 22 -10.67 -14.56 -30.30
C GLU A 22 -10.43 -14.83 -28.82
N ALA A 23 -9.47 -14.12 -28.21
CA ALA A 23 -9.14 -14.30 -26.80
C ALA A 23 -10.33 -13.99 -25.86
N HIS A 24 -11.20 -13.07 -26.27
CA HIS A 24 -12.38 -12.65 -25.50
C HIS A 24 -13.71 -13.25 -25.99
N GLY A 25 -13.69 -14.05 -27.06
CA GLY A 25 -14.91 -14.60 -27.67
C GLY A 25 -15.84 -13.53 -28.28
N TRP A 26 -15.27 -12.40 -28.73
CA TRP A 26 -16.03 -11.29 -29.29
C TRP A 26 -16.17 -11.37 -30.81
N SER A 27 -17.22 -10.76 -31.34
CA SER A 27 -17.27 -10.45 -32.76
C SER A 27 -16.23 -9.39 -33.11
N GLN A 28 -15.75 -9.35 -34.35
CA GLN A 28 -14.79 -8.34 -34.79
C GLN A 28 -15.33 -6.91 -34.58
N GLN A 29 -16.62 -6.68 -34.84
CA GLN A 29 -17.25 -5.37 -34.61
C GLN A 29 -17.27 -5.00 -33.12
N SER A 30 -17.60 -5.94 -32.25
CA SER A 30 -17.59 -5.74 -30.79
C SER A 30 -16.18 -5.47 -30.27
N ALA A 31 -15.17 -6.18 -30.79
CA ALA A 31 -13.79 -5.96 -30.44
C ALA A 31 -13.32 -4.56 -30.87
N PHE A 32 -13.66 -4.12 -32.08
CA PHE A 32 -13.37 -2.75 -32.51
C PHE A 32 -14.03 -1.71 -31.61
N ALA A 33 -15.31 -1.86 -31.29
CA ALA A 33 -16.01 -0.93 -30.40
C ALA A 33 -15.30 -0.83 -29.04
N GLN A 34 -15.01 -1.97 -28.41
CA GLN A 34 -14.36 -2.01 -27.10
C GLN A 34 -12.94 -1.43 -27.13
N ILE A 35 -12.16 -1.74 -28.16
CA ILE A 35 -10.78 -1.24 -28.30
C ILE A 35 -10.78 0.27 -28.52
N ILE A 36 -11.69 0.79 -29.35
CA ILE A 36 -11.82 2.23 -29.58
C ILE A 36 -12.25 2.95 -28.31
N GLU A 37 -13.23 2.42 -27.57
CA GLU A 37 -13.68 2.99 -26.30
C GLU A 37 -12.55 3.03 -25.27
N GLN A 38 -11.83 1.91 -25.09
CA GLN A 38 -10.71 1.84 -24.17
C GLN A 38 -9.56 2.76 -24.61
N GLY A 39 -9.26 2.82 -25.90
CA GLY A 39 -8.23 3.70 -26.47
C GLY A 39 -8.59 5.17 -26.30
N LEU A 40 -9.86 5.53 -26.49
CA LEU A 40 -10.35 6.88 -26.27
C LEU A 40 -10.21 7.28 -24.79
N TYR A 41 -10.60 6.40 -23.87
CA TYR A 41 -10.42 6.63 -22.43
C TYR A 41 -8.95 6.91 -22.07
N VAL A 42 -8.00 6.19 -22.66
CA VAL A 42 -6.57 6.45 -22.45
C VAL A 42 -6.16 7.80 -23.03
N CYS A 43 -6.55 8.10 -24.27
CA CYS A 43 -6.23 9.38 -24.92
C CYS A 43 -6.82 10.59 -24.17
N GLU A 44 -8.04 10.47 -23.67
CA GLU A 44 -8.71 11.50 -22.87
C GLU A 44 -8.07 11.64 -21.48
N GLY A 45 -7.68 10.53 -20.85
CA GLY A 45 -6.93 10.54 -19.61
C GLY A 45 -5.61 11.31 -19.75
N GLU A 46 -4.88 11.11 -20.85
CA GLU A 46 -3.66 11.85 -21.15
C GLU A 46 -3.92 13.35 -21.40
N LEU A 47 -5.06 13.72 -21.99
CA LEU A 47 -5.49 15.11 -22.13
C LEU A 47 -5.82 15.75 -20.76
N SER A 48 -6.42 14.99 -19.85
CA SER A 48 -6.70 15.44 -18.47
C SER A 48 -5.49 15.43 -17.55
N ARG A 49 -4.36 14.85 -17.99
CA ARG A 49 -3.14 14.72 -17.18
C ARG A 49 -2.37 16.03 -17.01
N SER A 50 -2.87 17.14 -17.56
CA SER A 50 -2.35 18.44 -17.17
C SER A 50 -2.77 18.73 -15.74
N LEU A 51 -1.81 18.83 -14.84
CA LEU A 51 -2.05 19.41 -13.52
C LEU A 51 -2.64 20.80 -13.75
N ASP A 52 -3.86 21.00 -13.26
CA ASP A 52 -4.46 22.32 -13.28
C ASP A 52 -3.87 23.19 -12.14
N ASP A 53 -4.29 24.45 -12.07
CA ASP A 53 -3.78 25.36 -11.05
C ASP A 53 -4.12 24.90 -9.62
N ALA A 54 -5.20 24.14 -9.43
CA ALA A 54 -5.59 23.61 -8.13
C ALA A 54 -4.69 22.42 -7.74
N ASP A 55 -4.39 21.53 -8.67
CA ASP A 55 -3.44 20.43 -8.48
C ASP A 55 -2.03 20.97 -8.18
N ALA A 56 -1.60 21.98 -8.94
CA ALA A 56 -0.30 22.63 -8.73
C ALA A 56 -0.22 23.26 -7.33
N ARG A 57 -1.32 23.88 -6.86
CA ARG A 57 -1.39 24.45 -5.52
C ARG A 57 -1.35 23.38 -4.44
N ALA A 58 -2.11 22.31 -4.59
CA ALA A 58 -2.12 21.20 -3.65
C ALA A 58 -0.74 20.54 -3.54
N LEU A 59 -0.03 20.37 -4.66
CA LEU A 59 1.34 19.86 -4.69
C LEU A 59 2.33 20.81 -3.99
N GLN A 60 2.21 22.12 -4.22
CA GLN A 60 3.05 23.11 -3.52
C GLN A 60 2.84 23.08 -2.01
N ASP A 61 1.58 23.02 -1.56
CA ASP A 61 1.26 22.97 -0.14
C ASP A 61 1.78 21.66 0.50
N ALA A 62 1.69 20.54 -0.21
CA ALA A 62 2.24 19.26 0.25
C ALA A 62 3.78 19.28 0.37
N ILE A 63 4.48 19.87 -0.61
CA ILE A 63 5.94 20.03 -0.57
C ILE A 63 6.34 20.92 0.60
N ALA A 64 5.69 22.08 0.77
CA ALA A 64 5.96 22.98 1.88
C ALA A 64 5.75 22.31 3.25
N ALA A 65 4.71 21.47 3.37
CA ALA A 65 4.48 20.67 4.57
C ALA A 65 5.62 19.66 4.81
N MET A 66 6.09 18.97 3.78
CA MET A 66 7.22 18.04 3.89
C MET A 66 8.53 18.73 4.25
N GLU A 67 8.80 19.92 3.69
CA GLU A 67 9.99 20.72 4.02
C GLU A 67 9.98 21.23 5.47
N SER A 68 8.80 21.42 6.05
CA SER A 68 8.66 21.84 7.45
C SER A 68 9.01 20.75 8.46
N VAL A 69 9.13 19.49 8.02
CA VAL A 69 9.48 18.36 8.90
C VAL A 69 10.95 18.51 9.32
N PRO A 70 11.23 18.63 10.62
CA PRO A 70 12.61 18.71 11.09
C PRO A 70 13.41 17.47 10.69
N SER A 71 14.60 17.67 10.16
CA SER A 71 15.57 16.60 9.86
C SER A 71 16.21 16.10 11.15
N ASP A 72 15.42 15.49 12.03
CA ASP A 72 15.92 14.88 13.26
C ASP A 72 16.24 13.40 12.99
N GLN A 73 17.44 12.96 13.40
CA GLN A 73 17.84 11.55 13.36
C GLN A 73 16.84 10.65 14.10
N GLY A 74 16.12 11.18 15.09
CA GLY A 74 15.09 10.45 15.84
C GLY A 74 13.93 9.94 14.98
N PHE A 75 13.46 10.69 13.98
CA PHE A 75 12.35 10.23 13.11
C PHE A 75 12.74 9.05 12.21
N ALA A 76 13.99 9.02 11.74
CA ALA A 76 14.53 7.90 10.96
C ALA A 76 14.73 6.61 11.79
N MET A 77 14.63 6.71 13.12
CA MET A 77 14.78 5.59 14.06
C MET A 77 13.43 5.02 14.54
N ILE A 78 12.31 5.68 14.26
CA ILE A 78 10.97 5.18 14.63
C ILE A 78 10.69 3.92 13.82
N GLY A 79 10.53 2.78 14.51
CA GLY A 79 10.24 1.48 13.90
C GLY A 79 11.47 0.65 13.52
N ARG A 80 12.70 1.13 13.75
CA ARG A 80 13.89 0.28 13.67
C ARG A 80 13.95 -0.59 14.93
N VAL A 81 13.66 -1.89 14.75
CA VAL A 81 14.03 -2.92 15.70
C VAL A 81 15.54 -3.10 15.56
N ASP A 82 16.30 -2.95 16.65
CA ASP A 82 17.72 -3.30 16.64
C ASP A 82 17.85 -4.75 16.15
N PRO A 83 18.58 -5.03 15.07
CA PRO A 83 18.71 -6.39 14.55
C PRO A 83 19.40 -7.33 15.54
N ASP A 84 20.10 -6.78 16.53
CA ASP A 84 20.75 -7.51 17.63
C ASP A 84 19.87 -7.66 18.88
N ALA A 85 18.69 -7.02 18.92
CA ALA A 85 17.71 -7.25 19.98
C ALA A 85 17.12 -8.66 19.83
N HIS A 86 17.73 -9.62 20.52
CA HIS A 86 17.22 -10.98 20.58
C HIS A 86 15.85 -10.98 21.29
N PRO A 87 14.84 -11.71 20.77
CA PRO A 87 13.51 -11.83 21.38
C PRO A 87 13.51 -12.70 22.65
N GLY A 88 14.48 -12.49 23.55
CA GLY A 88 14.70 -13.24 24.78
C GLY A 88 15.33 -12.44 25.93
N ASP A 89 15.83 -11.22 25.71
CA ASP A 89 16.43 -10.41 26.79
C ASP A 89 15.38 -9.67 27.63
N ALA A 90 14.15 -9.54 27.14
CA ALA A 90 13.00 -9.24 27.98
C ALA A 90 12.44 -10.56 28.54
N GLY A 91 13.17 -11.15 29.49
CA GLY A 91 12.57 -12.17 30.35
C GLY A 91 11.28 -11.62 30.98
N PRO A 92 10.24 -12.45 31.19
CA PRO A 92 9.04 -11.97 31.86
C PRO A 92 9.44 -11.36 33.20
N ASP A 93 8.99 -10.14 33.49
CA ASP A 93 9.23 -9.49 34.77
C ASP A 93 8.57 -10.33 35.89
N GLN A 94 9.39 -11.09 36.60
CA GLN A 94 8.98 -11.95 37.72
C GLN A 94 9.15 -11.26 39.07
N SER A 95 9.39 -9.94 39.13
CA SER A 95 9.64 -9.22 40.38
C SER A 95 8.41 -9.05 41.29
N ILE A 96 7.25 -9.65 40.98
CA ILE A 96 5.99 -9.44 41.73
C ILE A 96 5.55 -10.61 42.63
N ARG A 97 6.31 -11.73 42.76
CA ARG A 97 5.82 -12.88 43.56
C ARG A 97 6.75 -13.52 44.58
N GLN A 98 7.96 -13.02 44.81
CA GLN A 98 8.85 -13.63 45.80
C GLN A 98 8.47 -13.25 47.26
N ASP A 99 7.83 -12.11 47.47
CA ASP A 99 7.60 -11.56 48.82
C ASP A 99 6.41 -12.18 49.58
N MET A 100 5.59 -13.01 48.92
CA MET A 100 4.36 -13.54 49.52
C MET A 100 4.49 -14.96 50.09
N PHE A 101 5.59 -15.67 49.83
CA PHE A 101 5.77 -17.07 50.20
C PHE A 101 6.85 -17.33 51.26
N ASP A 102 7.53 -16.29 51.78
CA ASP A 102 8.58 -16.42 52.81
C ASP A 102 8.10 -15.98 54.20
N GLY A 103 6.84 -16.30 54.53
CA GLY A 103 6.17 -15.83 55.76
C GLY A 103 5.37 -16.90 56.49
N ARG A 104 5.64 -18.20 56.26
CA ARG A 104 4.92 -19.25 56.95
C ARG A 104 5.72 -20.55 57.02
N ASP A 105 6.75 -20.56 57.86
CA ASP A 105 7.19 -21.74 58.61
C ASP A 105 8.23 -21.28 59.64
N ASP A 106 7.77 -20.96 60.85
CA ASP A 106 8.53 -21.13 62.12
C ASP A 106 7.69 -20.57 63.30
N ALA A 107 6.72 -21.36 63.75
CA ALA A 107 6.11 -21.19 65.06
C ALA A 107 5.89 -22.56 65.70
N ALA A 108 7.00 -23.25 65.99
CA ALA A 108 7.00 -24.37 66.91
C ALA A 108 8.13 -24.19 67.94
N SER A 109 7.70 -24.09 69.20
CA SER A 109 8.47 -24.42 70.41
C SER A 109 9.46 -23.38 70.92
N ALA A 110 9.03 -22.62 71.94
CA ALA A 110 9.54 -22.70 73.32
C ALA A 110 9.25 -21.40 74.08
N GLU A 111 8.51 -21.46 75.19
CA GLU A 111 9.01 -20.92 76.46
C GLU A 111 8.24 -21.53 77.63
N LYS A 112 8.98 -22.32 78.42
CA LYS A 112 8.68 -22.70 79.80
C LYS A 112 9.33 -21.63 80.68
N ALA A 113 8.55 -20.96 81.51
CA ALA A 113 8.94 -20.50 82.84
C ALA A 113 7.68 -20.23 83.67
#